data_AF-A0A0F9CK52-F1
#
_entry.id   AF-A0A0F9CK52-F1
#
_cell.length_a   1.000
_cell.length_b   1.000
_cell.length_c   1.000
_cell.angle_alpha   90.00
_cell.angle_beta   90.00
_cell.angle_gamma   90.00
#
_symmetry.space_group_name_H-M   'P 1'
#
loop_
_entity.id
_entity.type
_entity.pdbx_description
1 polymer ?
#
loop_
_entity_poly.entity_id
_entity_poly.type
_entity_poly.pdbx_seq_one_letter_code
_entity_poly.pdbx_strand_id
1 'polypeptide(L)'
;MARKRDKKGQFIASGKDGEKDLQKFTPSSPMKKWLVTSFDLGYGASVSTVSKAAKVSRRSWYNWIEIDQFVKWWDGMWQKHLMGMRWRLDAIGMKKAEKEYEYWKEMMVRTGNLAGEQEGTSPQAQVNIFTRLAKDDREFVEGEEVK
;
A
#
# COMPACT_ATOMS: atom_id res chain seq x y z
N MET A 1 13.00 27.17 1.50
CA MET A 1 13.65 26.14 0.65
C MET A 1 13.12 26.29 -0.78
N ALA A 2 13.98 26.65 -1.74
CA ALA A 2 13.59 26.87 -3.14
C ALA A 2 13.58 25.56 -3.94
N ARG A 3 12.46 25.22 -4.60
CA ARG A 3 12.33 24.03 -5.46
C ARG A 3 12.89 24.34 -6.85
N LYS A 4 13.84 23.54 -7.34
CA LYS A 4 14.39 23.68 -8.70
C LYS A 4 13.38 23.18 -9.75
N ARG A 5 13.19 23.95 -10.81
CA ARG A 5 12.43 23.57 -12.03
C ARG A 5 13.42 23.28 -13.16
N ASP A 6 13.10 22.38 -14.07
CA ASP A 6 13.93 22.15 -15.26
C ASP A 6 13.79 23.29 -16.29
N LYS A 7 14.57 23.22 -17.37
CA LYS A 7 14.52 24.17 -18.50
C LYS A 7 13.17 24.20 -19.22
N LYS A 8 12.28 23.23 -18.96
CA LYS A 8 10.91 23.16 -19.50
C LYS A 8 9.86 23.65 -18.50
N GLY A 9 10.28 24.16 -17.34
CA GLY A 9 9.39 24.63 -16.28
C GLY A 9 8.67 23.50 -15.54
N GLN A 10 9.03 22.23 -15.78
CA GLN A 10 8.46 21.10 -15.07
C GLN A 10 9.17 20.93 -13.72
N PHE A 11 8.37 20.56 -12.72
CA PHE A 11 8.89 20.15 -11.42
C PHE A 11 9.54 18.79 -11.58
N ILE A 12 10.86 18.76 -11.54
CA ILE A 12 11.61 17.51 -11.49
C ILE A 12 11.35 16.92 -10.10
N ALA A 13 10.68 15.75 -10.03
CA ALA A 13 10.66 14.97 -8.82
C ALA A 13 12.12 14.76 -8.39
N SER A 14 12.51 15.31 -7.24
CA SER A 14 13.88 15.22 -6.76
C SER A 14 14.26 13.75 -6.60
N GLY A 15 15.10 13.30 -7.52
CA GLY A 15 16.22 12.38 -7.35
C GLY A 15 16.00 11.12 -6.53
N LYS A 16 16.35 9.98 -7.15
CA LYS A 16 16.75 8.71 -6.51
C LYS A 16 17.75 8.86 -5.34
N ASP A 17 18.34 10.04 -5.15
CA ASP A 17 19.23 10.37 -4.04
C ASP A 17 18.51 10.43 -2.67
N GLY A 18 17.19 10.63 -2.65
CA GLY A 18 16.42 10.65 -1.40
C GLY A 18 16.29 9.30 -0.69
N GLU A 19 16.56 8.20 -1.37
CA GLU A 19 16.38 6.84 -0.82
C GLU A 19 17.55 6.42 0.09
N LYS A 20 18.77 6.94 -0.14
CA LYS A 20 19.94 6.62 0.68
C LYS A 20 19.93 7.30 2.05
N ASP A 21 19.27 8.45 2.17
CA ASP A 21 19.18 9.19 3.43
C ASP A 21 18.20 8.57 4.45
N LEU A 22 17.29 7.70 3.99
CA LEU A 22 16.38 6.97 4.87
C LEU A 22 17.11 5.94 5.76
N GLN A 23 18.23 5.40 5.29
CA GLN A 23 18.94 4.34 5.99
C GLN A 23 19.63 4.80 7.29
N LYS A 24 19.72 6.11 7.55
CA LYS A 24 20.41 6.65 8.73
C LYS A 24 19.49 7.06 9.87
N PHE A 25 18.19 7.22 9.63
CA PHE A 25 17.28 7.66 10.67
C PHE A 25 17.01 6.54 11.68
N THR A 26 17.46 6.72 12.91
CA THR A 26 17.20 5.79 14.01
C THR A 26 16.09 6.35 14.90
N PRO A 27 14.86 5.80 14.83
CA PRO A 27 13.75 6.31 15.63
C PRO A 27 14.00 6.05 17.13
N SER A 28 13.64 7.04 17.95
CA SER A 28 13.70 6.95 19.41
C SER A 28 12.69 5.92 19.96
N SER A 29 12.90 5.44 21.18
CA SER A 29 11.97 4.51 21.83
C SER A 29 10.51 5.06 21.91
N PRO A 30 10.28 6.33 22.30
CA PRO A 30 8.94 6.92 22.26
C PRO A 30 8.29 6.94 20.87
N MET A 31 9.06 7.17 19.80
CA MET A 31 8.56 7.16 18.42
C MET A 31 8.07 5.77 18.01
N LYS A 32 8.86 4.72 18.32
CA LYS A 32 8.48 3.33 18.05
C LYS A 32 7.22 2.94 18.82
N LYS A 33 7.15 3.31 20.10
CA LYS A 33 5.98 3.04 20.94
C LYS A 33 4.72 3.72 20.41
N TRP A 34 4.86 4.98 19.96
CA TRP A 34 3.77 5.72 19.34
C TRP A 34 3.26 5.00 18.09
N LEU A 35 4.16 4.58 17.19
CA LEU A 35 3.82 3.85 15.97
C LEU A 35 3.02 2.57 16.25
N VAL A 36 3.51 1.71 17.15
CA VAL A 36 2.81 0.47 17.52
C VAL A 36 1.43 0.78 18.09
N THR A 37 1.34 1.76 18.99
CA THR A 37 0.07 2.18 19.59
C THR A 37 -0.92 2.69 18.53
N SER A 38 -0.45 3.41 17.52
CA SER A 38 -1.30 3.86 16.40
C SER A 38 -1.85 2.69 15.58
N PHE A 39 -1.07 1.63 15.36
CA PHE A 39 -1.55 0.43 14.68
C PHE A 39 -2.60 -0.31 15.50
N ASP A 40 -2.38 -0.45 16.81
CA ASP A 40 -3.32 -1.14 17.70
C ASP A 40 -4.67 -0.42 17.81
N LEU A 41 -4.66 0.91 17.84
CA LEU A 41 -5.88 1.73 17.91
C LEU A 41 -6.57 1.92 16.54
N GLY A 42 -5.86 1.68 15.45
CA GLY A 42 -6.36 1.80 14.08
C GLY A 42 -6.43 3.23 13.53
N TYR A 43 -6.83 3.32 12.26
CA TYR A 43 -6.77 4.53 11.42
C TYR A 43 -7.61 5.72 11.92
N GLY A 44 -8.65 5.47 12.73
CA GLY A 44 -9.54 6.50 13.25
C GLY A 44 -9.06 7.15 14.56
N ALA A 45 -7.94 6.69 15.12
CA ALA A 45 -7.48 7.16 16.41
C ALA A 45 -6.96 8.61 16.34
N SER A 46 -7.49 9.48 17.21
CA SER A 46 -6.98 10.85 17.34
C SER A 46 -5.57 10.86 17.96
N VAL A 47 -4.76 11.89 17.64
CA VAL A 47 -3.44 12.14 18.28
C VAL A 47 -3.54 12.14 19.81
N SER A 48 -4.64 12.66 20.37
CA SER A 48 -4.89 12.66 21.81
C SER A 48 -5.11 11.27 22.38
N THR A 49 -5.82 10.40 21.65
CA THR A 49 -6.04 9.00 22.03
C THR A 49 -4.73 8.23 22.03
N VAL A 50 -3.96 8.35 20.95
CA VAL A 50 -2.64 7.69 20.81
C VAL A 50 -1.68 8.16 21.91
N SER A 51 -1.62 9.47 22.16
CA SER A 51 -0.78 10.06 23.22
C SER A 51 -1.05 9.45 24.60
N LYS A 52 -2.33 9.33 24.97
CA LYS A 52 -2.74 8.75 26.25
C LYS A 52 -2.35 7.28 26.34
N ALA A 53 -2.64 6.49 25.31
CA ALA A 53 -2.34 5.06 25.27
C ALA A 53 -0.82 4.79 25.25
N ALA A 54 -0.06 5.55 24.46
CA ALA A 54 1.40 5.41 24.36
C ALA A 54 2.13 5.94 25.60
N LYS A 55 1.46 6.74 26.45
CA LYS A 55 2.08 7.51 27.54
C LYS A 55 3.20 8.43 27.03
N VAL A 56 2.95 9.09 25.90
CA VAL A 56 3.87 10.03 25.25
C VAL A 56 3.15 11.35 25.06
N SER A 57 3.81 12.48 25.32
CA SER A 57 3.17 13.79 25.18
C SER A 57 2.74 14.08 23.74
N ARG A 58 1.59 14.74 23.54
CA ARG A 58 1.17 15.21 22.21
C ARG A 58 2.19 16.15 21.57
N ARG A 59 2.86 16.97 22.37
CA ARG A 59 3.88 17.91 21.88
C ARG A 59 5.04 17.17 21.20
N SER A 60 5.43 16.02 21.73
CA SER A 60 6.46 15.17 21.12
C SER A 60 6.10 14.80 19.68
N TRP A 61 4.84 14.40 19.43
CA TRP A 61 4.37 14.11 18.08
C TRP A 61 4.50 15.32 17.14
N TYR A 62 4.03 16.49 17.56
CA TYR A 62 4.12 17.71 16.74
C TYR A 62 5.56 18.12 16.46
N ASN A 63 6.48 17.93 17.43
CA ASN A 63 7.89 18.17 17.19
C ASN A 63 8.51 17.14 16.21
N TRP A 64 8.05 15.89 16.23
CA TRP A 64 8.59 14.86 15.35
C TRP A 64 8.17 15.03 13.89
N ILE A 65 6.94 15.47 13.63
CA ILE A 65 6.48 15.70 12.25
C ILE A 65 7.19 16.88 11.56
N GLU A 66 7.87 17.74 12.32
CA GLU A 66 8.76 18.77 11.77
C GLU A 66 10.09 18.19 11.26
N ILE A 67 10.43 16.95 11.65
CA ILE A 67 11.65 16.25 11.23
C ILE A 67 11.33 15.45 9.96
N ASP A 68 11.81 15.90 8.80
CA ASP A 68 11.55 15.26 7.49
C ASP A 68 11.89 13.75 7.47
N GLN A 69 13.01 13.37 8.09
CA GLN A 69 13.43 11.97 8.18
C GLN A 69 12.46 11.11 9.00
N PHE A 70 11.86 11.67 10.07
CA PHE A 70 10.84 10.98 10.85
C PHE A 70 9.58 10.76 10.02
N VAL A 71 9.13 11.78 9.29
CA VAL A 71 7.91 11.68 8.45
C VAL A 71 8.07 10.58 7.40
N LYS A 72 9.21 10.54 6.71
CA LYS A 72 9.47 9.50 5.70
C LYS A 72 9.58 8.11 6.33
N TRP A 73 10.26 7.99 7.47
CA TRP A 73 10.32 6.73 8.21
C TRP A 73 8.93 6.25 8.66
N TRP A 74 8.12 7.17 9.20
CA TRP A 74 6.76 6.91 9.66
C TRP A 74 5.89 6.41 8.51
N ASP A 75 5.89 7.11 7.38
CA ASP A 75 5.14 6.71 6.18
C ASP A 75 5.59 5.34 5.67
N GLY A 76 6.91 5.09 5.57
CA GLY A 76 7.42 3.79 5.15
C GLY A 76 6.97 2.63 6.06
N MET A 77 6.98 2.84 7.37
CA MET A 77 6.47 1.85 8.33
C MET A 77 4.95 1.67 8.22
N TRP A 78 4.21 2.76 8.00
CA TRP A 78 2.76 2.75 7.81
C TRP A 78 2.36 1.96 6.56
N GLN A 79 3.00 2.24 5.42
CA GLN A 79 2.80 1.51 4.17
C GLN A 79 3.12 0.02 4.34
N LYS A 80 4.24 -0.31 4.99
CA LYS A 80 4.60 -1.71 5.24
C LYS A 80 3.56 -2.44 6.09
N HIS A 81 3.03 -1.78 7.12
CA HIS A 81 1.97 -2.32 7.95
C HIS A 81 0.68 -2.55 7.14
N LEU A 82 0.28 -1.55 6.33
CA LEU A 82 -0.86 -1.64 5.42
C LEU A 82 -0.71 -2.80 4.43
N MET A 83 0.46 -2.97 3.83
CA MET A 83 0.74 -4.09 2.93
C MET A 83 0.57 -5.43 3.63
N GLY A 84 1.02 -5.55 4.90
CA GLY A 84 0.82 -6.76 5.71
C GLY A 84 -0.66 -7.02 6.06
N MET A 85 -1.47 -5.97 6.13
CA MET A 85 -2.92 -6.06 6.38
C MET A 85 -3.76 -6.14 5.10
N ARG A 86 -3.15 -6.06 3.91
CA ARG A 86 -3.86 -5.94 2.64
C ARG A 86 -4.91 -7.04 2.45
N TRP A 87 -4.56 -8.29 2.73
CA TRP A 87 -5.49 -9.42 2.62
C TRP A 87 -6.72 -9.29 3.54
N ARG A 88 -6.57 -8.70 4.73
CA ARG A 88 -7.70 -8.43 5.64
C ARG A 88 -8.59 -7.34 5.09
N LEU A 89 -7.98 -6.29 4.54
CA LEU A 89 -8.71 -5.18 3.91
C LEU A 89 -9.48 -5.67 2.69
N ASP A 90 -8.87 -6.52 1.86
CA ASP A 90 -9.52 -7.14 0.70
C ASP A 90 -10.68 -8.04 1.15
N ALA A 91 -10.50 -8.85 2.20
CA ALA A 91 -11.58 -9.68 2.75
C ALA A 91 -12.76 -8.85 3.29
N ILE A 92 -12.50 -7.71 3.95
CA ILE A 92 -13.54 -6.77 4.38
C ILE A 92 -14.23 -6.16 3.16
N GLY A 93 -13.45 -5.78 2.15
CA GLY A 93 -13.95 -5.27 0.88
C GLY A 93 -14.91 -6.24 0.20
N MET A 94 -14.53 -7.51 0.09
CA MET A 94 -15.38 -8.57 -0.48
C MET A 94 -16.64 -8.83 0.33
N LYS A 95 -16.57 -8.80 1.67
CA LYS A 95 -17.77 -8.91 2.52
C LYS A 95 -18.74 -7.74 2.36
N LYS A 96 -18.24 -6.53 2.08
CA LYS A 96 -19.10 -5.39 1.75
C LYS A 96 -19.65 -5.50 0.33
N ALA A 97 -18.83 -5.96 -0.60
CA ALA A 97 -19.20 -6.21 -2.00
C ALA A 97 -20.40 -7.16 -2.14
N GLU A 98 -20.51 -8.17 -1.28
CA GLU A 98 -21.67 -9.08 -1.23
C GLU A 98 -23.00 -8.34 -1.09
N LYS A 99 -22.99 -7.16 -0.44
CA LYS A 99 -24.19 -6.34 -0.21
C LYS A 99 -24.28 -5.16 -1.19
N GLU A 100 -23.15 -4.62 -1.62
CA GLU A 100 -23.04 -3.39 -2.40
C GLU A 100 -22.07 -3.60 -3.58
N TYR A 101 -22.62 -3.96 -4.74
CA TYR A 101 -21.83 -4.21 -5.95
C TYR A 101 -21.04 -2.98 -6.43
N GLU A 102 -21.63 -1.78 -6.34
CA GLU A 102 -20.96 -0.53 -6.76
C GLU A 102 -19.69 -0.25 -5.94
N TYR A 103 -19.73 -0.51 -4.63
CA TYR A 103 -18.57 -0.37 -3.76
C TYR A 103 -17.40 -1.26 -4.21
N TRP A 104 -17.70 -2.48 -4.67
CA TRP A 104 -16.70 -3.39 -5.21
C TRP A 104 -16.13 -2.93 -6.55
N LYS A 105 -17.00 -2.46 -7.45
CA LYS A 105 -16.60 -1.94 -8.77
C LYS A 105 -15.63 -0.77 -8.61
N GLU A 106 -15.97 0.21 -7.77
CA GLU A 106 -15.10 1.35 -7.44
C GLU A 106 -13.77 0.91 -6.82
N MET A 107 -13.80 -0.06 -5.89
CA MET A 107 -12.61 -0.60 -5.26
C MET A 107 -11.66 -1.22 -6.28
N MET A 108 -12.18 -2.03 -7.20
CA MET A 108 -11.38 -2.72 -8.23
C MET A 108 -10.80 -1.76 -9.27
N VAL A 109 -11.54 -0.70 -9.64
CA VAL A 109 -11.03 0.38 -10.51
C VAL A 109 -9.89 1.14 -9.83
N ARG A 110 -10.06 1.54 -8.56
CA ARG A 110 -9.03 2.28 -7.81
C ARG A 110 -7.73 1.47 -7.63
N THR A 111 -7.85 0.16 -7.44
CA THR A 111 -6.70 -0.73 -7.30
C THR A 111 -6.04 -1.04 -8.65
N GLY A 112 -6.64 -0.61 -9.77
CA GLY A 112 -6.13 -0.86 -11.13
C GLY A 112 -6.37 -2.28 -11.62
N ASN A 113 -7.26 -3.04 -10.95
CA ASN A 113 -7.61 -4.41 -11.33
C ASN A 113 -8.66 -4.44 -12.43
N LEU A 114 -9.48 -3.39 -12.54
CA LEU A 114 -10.35 -3.15 -13.69
C LEU A 114 -9.82 -1.92 -14.42
N ALA A 115 -9.67 -2.02 -15.74
CA ALA A 115 -9.62 -0.81 -16.56
C ALA A 115 -10.94 -0.09 -16.29
N GLY A 116 -10.88 1.11 -15.72
CA GLY A 116 -12.08 1.92 -15.55
C GLY A 116 -12.79 1.99 -16.89
N GLU A 117 -14.11 1.79 -16.89
CA GLU A 117 -14.94 2.13 -18.05
C GLU A 117 -14.77 3.64 -18.27
N GLN A 118 -13.74 4.02 -19.02
CA GLN A 118 -13.68 5.34 -19.61
C GLN A 118 -14.84 5.38 -20.60
N GLU A 119 -15.93 6.03 -20.20
CA GLU A 119 -16.92 6.54 -21.13
C GLU A 119 -16.17 7.46 -22.12
N GLY A 120 -15.77 6.86 -23.24
CA GLY A 120 -15.06 7.51 -24.34
C GLY A 120 -13.55 7.63 -24.14
N THR A 121 -12.77 6.70 -24.71
CA THR A 121 -11.76 6.96 -25.77
C THR A 121 -10.89 5.72 -26.02
N SER A 122 -11.03 5.13 -27.23
CA SER A 122 -10.10 4.29 -28.02
C SER A 122 -9.50 2.97 -27.46
N PRO A 123 -9.65 1.83 -28.17
CA PRO A 123 -9.16 0.52 -27.74
C PRO A 123 -7.71 0.27 -28.20
N GLN A 124 -6.73 0.39 -27.30
CA GLN A 124 -5.35 -0.07 -27.54
C GLN A 124 -4.58 -0.28 -26.23
N ALA A 125 -5.02 -1.25 -25.43
CA ALA A 125 -4.17 -1.83 -24.40
C ALA A 125 -4.34 -3.35 -24.46
N GLN A 126 -3.44 -4.01 -25.19
CA GLN A 126 -3.31 -5.46 -25.18
C GLN A 126 -2.91 -5.90 -23.76
N VAL A 127 -3.85 -6.53 -23.06
CA VAL A 127 -3.60 -7.13 -21.75
C VAL A 127 -3.05 -8.53 -21.99
N ASN A 128 -1.74 -8.71 -21.84
CA ASN A 128 -1.13 -10.04 -21.69
C ASN A 128 -1.47 -10.59 -20.31
N ILE A 129 -2.65 -11.20 -20.16
CA ILE A 129 -2.97 -12.05 -19.01
C ILE A 129 -2.32 -13.40 -19.29
N PHE A 130 -1.28 -13.71 -18.52
CA PHE A 130 -0.65 -15.03 -18.45
C PHE A 130 -1.67 -16.08 -18.01
N THR A 131 -2.32 -16.73 -18.97
CA THR A 131 -2.98 -18.03 -18.78
C THR A 131 -1.87 -19.09 -18.67
N ARG A 132 -1.41 -19.36 -17.44
CA ARG A 132 -0.51 -20.50 -17.13
C ARG A 132 -1.14 -21.42 -16.08
N LEU A 133 -2.42 -21.72 -16.25
CA LEU A 133 -3.16 -22.71 -15.44
C LEU A 133 -4.12 -23.47 -16.35
N ALA A 134 -3.58 -24.29 -17.25
CA ALA A 134 -4.24 -25.46 -17.84
C ALA A 134 -3.32 -26.06 -18.90
N LYS A 135 -2.60 -27.11 -18.54
CA LYS A 135 -2.15 -28.25 -19.35
C LYS A 135 -1.12 -29.00 -18.51
N ASP A 136 -1.65 -29.70 -17.52
CA ASP A 136 -0.92 -30.78 -16.87
C ASP A 136 -1.39 -32.04 -17.61
N ASP A 137 -0.56 -32.47 -18.56
CA ASP A 137 -0.74 -33.65 -19.38
C ASP A 137 -0.60 -34.89 -18.48
N ARG A 138 -1.72 -35.54 -18.15
CA ARG A 138 -1.71 -36.94 -17.73
C ARG A 138 -2.22 -37.79 -18.88
N GLU A 139 -1.28 -38.18 -19.74
CA GLU A 139 -1.44 -39.33 -20.62
C GLU A 139 -1.61 -40.59 -19.76
N PHE A 140 -2.80 -41.19 -19.87
CA PHE A 140 -3.12 -42.49 -19.33
C PHE A 140 -2.65 -43.52 -20.37
N VAL A 141 -1.51 -44.16 -20.12
CA VAL A 141 -1.05 -45.28 -20.96
C VAL A 141 -1.68 -46.55 -20.41
N GLU A 142 -2.64 -47.09 -21.16
CA GLU A 142 -3.20 -48.43 -20.98
C GLU A 142 -2.11 -49.46 -21.29
N GLY A 143 -1.68 -50.20 -20.25
CA GLY A 143 -0.74 -51.32 -20.37
C GLY A 143 -1.47 -52.65 -20.45
N GLU A 144 -1.48 -53.21 -21.66
CA GLU A 144 -1.44 -54.63 -22.06
C GLU A 144 -1.73 -55.74 -21.04
N GLU A 145 -2.74 -56.55 -21.38
CA GLU A 145 -2.85 -57.96 -20.98
C GLU A 145 -1.69 -58.79 -21.56
N VAL A 146 -1.04 -59.60 -20.73
CA VAL A 146 -0.25 -60.76 -21.18
C VAL A 146 -0.77 -62.00 -20.44
N LYS A 147 -1.25 -62.97 -21.22
CA LYS A 147 -1.62 -64.32 -20.80
C LYS A 147 -0.40 -65.20 -20.54
#